data_AF-A0A962JRF4-F1
#
_entry.id   AF-A0A962JRF4-F1
#
_cell.length_a   1.000
_cell.length_b   1.000
_cell.length_c   1.000
_cell.angle_alpha   90.00
_cell.angle_beta   90.00
_cell.angle_gamma   90.00
#
_symmetry.space_group_name_H-M   'P 1'
#
loop_
_entity.id
_entity.type
_entity.pdbx_description
1 polymer ?
#
loop_
_entity_poly.entity_id
_entity_poly.type
_entity_poly.pdbx_seq_one_letter_code
_entity_poly.pdbx_strand_id
1 'polypeptide(L)'
;MKHTIIFSAFLVSSCAVTNPSYNQSGLAPEELARVKTYVVPWLKNGHSASINRVYSESGNLLLGSNSLFSNEGAFLGVTLEPGKYHFDTRCDDGFTYSFPKVTAEVKGGVSYILFCERIIEEKAFLGLNQIRANRVKIIEEKDFSPDIISDTRYEKE
;
A
#
# COMPACT_ATOMS: atom_id res chain seq x y z
N MET A 1 -37.45 36.07 32.02
CA MET A 1 -36.06 36.05 31.52
C MET A 1 -35.96 34.94 30.47
N LYS A 2 -35.73 35.30 29.20
CA LYS A 2 -35.65 34.35 28.08
C LYS A 2 -34.17 34.00 27.88
N HIS A 3 -33.77 32.77 28.18
CA HIS A 3 -32.43 32.28 27.89
C HIS A 3 -32.43 31.61 26.52
N THR A 4 -31.96 32.35 25.52
CA THR A 4 -31.63 31.83 24.20
C THR A 4 -30.32 31.06 24.31
N ILE A 5 -30.41 29.73 24.35
CA ILE A 5 -29.25 28.84 24.29
C ILE A 5 -28.82 28.75 22.82
N ILE A 6 -27.73 29.43 22.48
CA ILE A 6 -27.09 29.33 21.16
C ILE A 6 -26.28 28.03 21.15
N PHE A 7 -26.83 27.00 20.51
CA PHE A 7 -26.11 25.77 20.18
C PHE A 7 -25.09 26.09 19.07
N SER A 8 -23.87 26.42 19.46
CA SER A 8 -22.74 26.48 18.54
C SER A 8 -22.45 25.09 17.99
N ALA A 9 -22.91 24.83 16.77
CA ALA A 9 -22.56 23.67 15.98
C ALA A 9 -21.06 23.75 15.63
N PHE A 10 -20.22 23.05 16.40
CA PHE A 10 -18.87 22.69 16.01
C PHE A 10 -18.96 21.78 14.78
N LEU A 11 -18.83 22.36 13.59
CA LEU A 11 -18.57 21.63 12.36
C LEU A 11 -17.19 20.98 12.48
N VAL A 12 -17.16 19.75 12.99
CA VAL A 12 -16.00 18.87 12.96
C VAL A 12 -15.76 18.52 11.49
N SER A 13 -15.03 19.41 10.82
CA SER A 13 -14.44 19.17 9.51
C SER A 13 -13.42 18.03 9.65
N SER A 14 -13.90 16.79 9.53
CA SER A 14 -13.00 15.66 9.33
C SER A 14 -12.41 15.78 7.93
N CYS A 15 -11.15 16.17 7.84
CA CYS A 15 -10.39 16.04 6.60
C CYS A 15 -10.25 14.55 6.30
N ALA A 16 -11.13 14.03 5.46
CA ALA A 16 -10.99 12.68 4.94
C ALA A 16 -9.65 12.58 4.21
N VAL A 17 -8.81 11.62 4.59
CA VAL A 17 -7.57 11.31 3.86
C VAL A 17 -7.97 10.92 2.44
N THR A 18 -7.74 11.80 1.48
CA THR A 18 -8.01 11.54 0.08
C THR A 18 -6.87 10.69 -0.48
N ASN A 19 -7.17 9.43 -0.78
CA ASN A 19 -6.24 8.59 -1.52
C ASN A 19 -6.03 9.19 -2.92
N PRO A 20 -4.79 9.27 -3.42
CA PRO A 20 -4.53 9.74 -4.76
C PRO A 20 -5.22 8.84 -5.79
N SER A 21 -5.64 9.46 -6.89
CA SER A 21 -6.45 8.81 -7.91
C SER A 21 -5.91 9.12 -9.31
N TYR A 22 -5.93 8.13 -10.19
CA TYR A 22 -5.69 8.28 -11.61
C TYR A 22 -6.97 7.90 -12.37
N ASN A 23 -7.68 8.91 -12.88
CA ASN A 23 -8.96 8.80 -13.61
C ASN A 23 -9.03 9.85 -14.73
N GLN A 24 -8.30 9.63 -15.82
CA GLN A 24 -8.27 10.56 -16.97
C GLN A 24 -9.55 10.51 -17.81
N SER A 25 -10.23 9.36 -17.79
CA SER A 25 -11.43 9.07 -18.57
C SER A 25 -12.71 9.54 -17.90
N GLY A 26 -12.64 9.97 -16.63
CA GLY A 26 -13.80 10.46 -15.88
C GLY A 26 -14.79 9.36 -15.51
N LEU A 27 -14.30 8.14 -15.27
CA LEU A 27 -15.11 7.00 -14.83
C LEU A 27 -15.75 7.26 -13.46
N ALA A 28 -16.89 6.62 -13.20
CA ALA A 28 -17.55 6.70 -11.91
C ALA A 28 -16.73 5.99 -10.82
N PRO A 29 -16.82 6.40 -9.53
CA PRO A 29 -16.02 5.82 -8.45
C PRO A 29 -16.17 4.31 -8.23
N GLU A 30 -17.28 3.71 -8.65
CA GLU A 30 -17.57 2.28 -8.65
C GLU A 30 -16.94 1.51 -9.81
N GLU A 31 -16.52 2.21 -10.88
CA GLU A 31 -15.84 1.62 -12.03
C GLU A 31 -14.32 1.62 -11.85
N LEU A 32 -13.81 2.32 -10.84
CA LEU A 32 -12.40 2.39 -10.53
C LEU A 32 -11.94 1.21 -9.65
N ALA A 33 -10.73 0.73 -9.91
CA ALA A 33 -10.05 -0.20 -9.03
C ALA A 33 -9.54 0.52 -7.78
N ARG A 34 -9.55 -0.16 -6.63
CA ARG A 34 -9.03 0.39 -5.36
C ARG A 34 -7.91 -0.50 -4.86
N VAL A 35 -6.69 0.01 -4.77
CA VAL A 35 -5.57 -0.73 -4.20
C VAL A 35 -5.24 -0.12 -2.85
N LYS A 36 -5.43 -0.88 -1.77
CA LYS A 36 -5.10 -0.44 -0.40
C LYS A 36 -3.89 -1.20 0.09
N THR A 37 -3.10 -0.59 0.95
CA THR A 37 -1.99 -1.28 1.62
C THR A 37 -2.48 -1.94 2.90
N TYR A 38 -2.06 -3.17 3.14
CA TYR A 38 -2.28 -3.79 4.45
C TYR A 38 -1.44 -3.09 5.52
N VAL A 39 -2.12 -2.53 6.52
CA VAL A 39 -1.48 -1.95 7.70
C VAL A 39 -1.47 -3.02 8.79
N VAL A 40 -0.28 -3.50 9.14
CA VAL A 40 -0.14 -4.46 10.23
C VAL A 40 -0.48 -3.76 11.55
N PRO A 41 -1.28 -4.38 12.45
CA PRO A 41 -1.58 -3.80 13.74
C PRO A 41 -0.30 -3.46 14.52
N TRP A 42 -0.27 -2.29 15.17
CA TRP A 42 0.91 -1.72 15.83
C TRP A 42 1.65 -2.66 16.80
N LEU A 43 0.97 -3.67 17.33
CA LEU A 43 1.52 -4.68 18.25
C LEU A 43 2.26 -5.84 17.56
N LYS A 44 2.15 -6.00 16.23
CA LYS A 44 2.70 -7.14 15.47
C LYS A 44 3.78 -6.69 14.48
N ASN A 45 4.95 -6.31 14.99
CA ASN A 45 6.18 -6.00 14.23
C ASN A 45 6.06 -4.87 13.19
N GLY A 46 7.13 -4.06 13.08
CA GLY A 46 7.21 -2.86 12.25
C GLY A 46 7.29 -3.12 10.74
N HIS A 47 6.64 -4.18 10.25
CA HIS A 47 6.57 -4.50 8.83
C HIS A 47 5.36 -3.81 8.21
N SER A 48 5.56 -2.85 7.33
CA SER A 48 4.45 -2.15 6.67
C SER A 48 4.73 -1.92 5.19
N ALA A 49 3.65 -1.80 4.42
CA ALA A 49 3.72 -1.50 3.00
C ALA A 49 3.13 -0.11 2.75
N SER A 50 3.78 0.68 1.89
CA SER A 50 3.22 1.90 1.33
C SER A 50 3.47 1.95 -0.18
N ILE A 51 2.52 2.50 -0.93
CA ILE A 51 2.68 2.71 -2.37
C ILE A 51 3.44 4.02 -2.55
N ASN A 52 4.64 3.99 -3.13
CA ASN A 52 5.40 5.22 -3.39
C ASN A 52 5.05 5.83 -4.75
N ARG A 53 4.98 4.97 -5.78
CA ARG A 53 4.72 5.41 -7.15
C ARG A 53 3.89 4.39 -7.90
N VAL A 54 3.09 4.90 -8.83
CA VAL A 54 2.36 4.09 -9.80
C VAL A 54 2.74 4.55 -11.19
N TYR A 55 3.16 3.61 -12.02
CA TYR A 55 3.49 3.83 -13.42
C TYR A 55 2.49 3.10 -14.33
N SER A 56 2.25 3.64 -15.52
CA SER A 56 1.54 2.94 -16.59
C SER A 56 2.32 1.71 -17.04
N GLU A 57 1.67 0.80 -17.80
CA GLU A 57 2.35 -0.34 -18.43
C GLU A 57 3.59 0.08 -19.25
N SER A 58 3.51 1.23 -19.93
CA SER A 58 4.60 1.82 -20.72
C SER A 58 5.71 2.50 -19.89
N GLY A 59 5.56 2.59 -18.57
CA GLY A 59 6.56 3.18 -17.67
C GLY A 59 6.41 4.69 -17.41
N ASN A 60 5.30 5.32 -17.83
CA ASN A 60 5.03 6.72 -17.50
C ASN A 60 4.59 6.84 -16.04
N LEU A 61 5.15 7.79 -15.28
CA LEU A 61 4.74 8.05 -13.91
C LEU A 61 3.31 8.64 -13.90
N LEU A 62 2.40 8.00 -13.17
CA LEU A 62 0.99 8.42 -13.05
C LEU A 62 0.71 9.05 -11.68
N LEU A 63 1.19 8.42 -10.61
CA LEU A 63 1.02 8.88 -9.23
C LEU A 63 2.35 8.82 -8.48
N GLY A 64 2.62 9.79 -7.61
CA GLY A 64 3.84 9.89 -6.81
C GLY A 64 4.74 11.06 -7.20
N SER A 65 5.91 11.15 -6.56
CA SER A 65 6.93 12.18 -6.86
C SER A 65 8.14 11.59 -7.57
N ASN A 66 8.76 12.36 -8.47
CA ASN A 66 10.01 12.00 -9.13
C ASN A 66 11.22 11.93 -8.16
N SER A 67 11.12 12.55 -6.98
CA SER A 67 12.18 12.48 -5.97
C SER A 67 12.21 11.09 -5.33
N LEU A 68 13.37 10.42 -5.39
CA LEU A 68 13.58 9.10 -4.77
C LEU A 68 13.70 9.18 -3.23
N PHE A 69 13.93 10.38 -2.70
CA PHE A 69 14.21 10.62 -1.28
C PHE A 69 13.13 11.42 -0.56
N SER A 70 12.10 11.92 -1.26
CA SER A 70 10.98 12.54 -0.57
C SER A 70 10.01 11.48 -0.07
N ASN A 71 9.70 11.51 1.23
CA ASN A 71 8.59 10.74 1.81
C ASN A 71 7.22 11.27 1.35
N GLU A 72 7.18 12.27 0.49
CA GLU A 72 5.97 12.95 -0.03
C GLU A 72 5.13 12.08 -0.99
N GLY A 73 5.43 10.79 -1.11
CA GLY A 73 4.73 9.86 -2.00
C GLY A 73 4.23 8.59 -1.34
N ALA A 74 4.36 8.41 -0.02
CA ALA A 74 3.92 7.17 0.63
C ALA A 74 2.39 7.15 0.82
N PHE A 75 1.69 6.45 -0.06
CA PHE A 75 0.25 6.31 -0.05
C PHE A 75 -0.18 5.00 0.62
N LEU A 76 -1.21 5.06 1.46
CA LEU A 76 -1.86 3.87 2.05
C LEU A 76 -2.90 3.25 1.11
N GLY A 77 -3.17 3.91 -0.01
CA GLY A 77 -3.99 3.38 -1.06
C GLY A 77 -4.06 4.31 -2.26
N VAL A 78 -4.48 3.77 -3.38
CA VAL A 78 -4.69 4.49 -4.64
C VAL A 78 -5.98 4.03 -5.29
N THR A 79 -6.57 4.91 -6.08
CA THR A 79 -7.70 4.59 -6.95
C THR A 79 -7.25 4.70 -8.40
N LEU A 80 -7.51 3.69 -9.22
CA LEU A 80 -6.99 3.60 -10.59
C LEU A 80 -8.10 3.21 -11.56
N GLU A 81 -8.00 3.65 -12.81
CA GLU A 81 -8.74 3.04 -13.90
C GLU A 81 -8.41 1.54 -14.08
N PRO A 82 -9.28 0.75 -14.73
CA PRO A 82 -8.93 -0.61 -15.12
C PRO A 82 -7.73 -0.61 -16.06
N GLY A 83 -6.75 -1.48 -15.79
CA GLY A 83 -5.54 -1.54 -16.60
C GLY A 83 -4.38 -2.24 -15.91
N LYS A 84 -3.21 -2.19 -16.54
CA LYS A 84 -1.98 -2.80 -16.05
C LYS A 84 -0.98 -1.72 -15.64
N TYR A 85 -0.46 -1.86 -14.43
CA TYR A 85 0.37 -0.85 -13.78
C TYR A 85 1.62 -1.47 -13.15
N HIS A 86 2.67 -0.67 -13.04
CA HIS A 86 3.84 -0.99 -12.22
C HIS A 86 3.79 -0.19 -10.93
N PHE A 87 3.84 -0.89 -9.80
CA PHE A 87 3.85 -0.31 -8.46
C PHE A 87 5.28 -0.32 -7.94
N ASP A 88 5.75 0.85 -7.53
CA ASP A 88 6.95 1.00 -6.70
C ASP A 88 6.49 1.13 -5.26
N THR A 89 6.81 0.14 -4.44
CA THR A 89 6.28 -0.01 -3.09
C THR A 89 7.41 0.10 -2.11
N ARG A 90 7.21 0.86 -1.03
CA ARG A 90 8.12 0.84 0.11
C ARG A 90 7.64 -0.21 1.11
N CYS A 91 8.52 -1.16 1.40
CA CYS A 91 8.36 -2.09 2.51
C CYS A 91 9.28 -1.64 3.64
N ASP A 92 8.70 -1.13 4.72
CA ASP A 92 9.41 -0.83 5.97
C ASP A 92 9.40 -2.08 6.85
N ASP A 93 10.52 -2.39 7.51
CA ASP A 93 10.65 -3.50 8.46
C ASP A 93 11.45 -3.04 9.70
N GLY A 94 10.80 -2.21 10.52
CA GLY A 94 11.34 -1.62 11.74
C GLY A 94 12.49 -0.65 11.46
N PHE A 95 13.71 -1.16 11.36
CA PHE A 95 14.94 -0.37 11.17
C PHE A 95 15.45 -0.35 9.73
N THR A 96 14.87 -1.17 8.86
CA THR A 96 15.28 -1.26 7.45
C THR A 96 14.10 -1.00 6.53
N TYR A 97 14.37 -0.66 5.29
CA TYR A 97 13.36 -0.51 4.26
C TYR A 97 13.88 -0.97 2.91
N SER A 98 12.96 -1.24 1.99
CA SER A 98 13.26 -1.64 0.62
C SER A 98 12.18 -1.14 -0.34
N PHE A 99 12.51 -1.06 -1.63
CA PHE A 99 11.59 -0.58 -2.67
C PHE A 99 11.29 -1.67 -3.72
N PRO A 100 10.65 -2.79 -3.34
CA PRO A 100 10.30 -3.82 -4.32
C PRO A 100 9.22 -3.31 -5.28
N LYS A 101 9.25 -3.86 -6.50
CA LYS A 101 8.33 -3.51 -7.58
C LYS A 101 7.42 -4.69 -7.91
N VAL A 102 6.21 -4.39 -8.33
CA VAL A 102 5.27 -5.39 -8.88
C VAL A 102 4.47 -4.82 -10.02
N THR A 103 4.24 -5.65 -11.03
CA THR A 103 3.27 -5.37 -12.09
C THR A 103 1.97 -6.07 -11.74
N ALA A 104 0.86 -5.34 -11.75
CA ALA A 104 -0.46 -5.94 -11.55
C ALA A 104 -1.46 -5.36 -12.55
N GLU A 105 -2.36 -6.24 -13.01
CA GLU A 105 -3.56 -5.85 -13.73
C GLU A 105 -4.70 -5.67 -12.72
N VAL A 106 -5.32 -4.50 -12.72
CA VAL A 106 -6.43 -4.16 -11.82
C VAL A 106 -7.70 -3.99 -12.62
N LYS A 107 -8.80 -4.55 -12.11
CA LYS A 107 -10.12 -4.52 -12.75
C LYS A 107 -10.99 -3.46 -12.11
N GLY A 108 -11.85 -2.85 -12.90
CA GLY A 108 -12.81 -1.85 -12.43
C GLY A 108 -13.76 -2.42 -11.38
N GLY A 109 -14.06 -1.62 -10.35
CA GLY A 109 -14.93 -2.00 -9.24
C GLY A 109 -14.35 -3.08 -8.31
N VAL A 110 -13.10 -3.50 -8.51
CA VAL A 110 -12.43 -4.48 -7.65
C VAL A 110 -11.51 -3.79 -6.66
N SER A 111 -11.59 -4.23 -5.40
CA SER A 111 -10.66 -3.83 -4.36
C SER A 111 -9.51 -4.84 -4.25
N TYR A 112 -8.31 -4.34 -4.03
CA TYR A 112 -7.08 -5.10 -3.88
C TYR A 112 -6.37 -4.73 -2.59
N ILE A 113 -5.66 -5.70 -2.02
CA ILE A 113 -4.74 -5.51 -0.91
C ILE A 113 -3.31 -5.71 -1.40
N LEU A 114 -2.50 -4.69 -1.19
CA LEU A 114 -1.06 -4.69 -1.38
C LEU A 114 -0.38 -4.95 -0.04
N PHE A 115 0.58 -5.88 -0.02
CA PHE A 115 1.36 -6.19 1.18
C PHE A 115 2.78 -6.63 0.83
N CYS A 116 3.66 -6.55 1.82
CA CYS A 116 5.04 -6.99 1.71
C CYS A 116 5.22 -8.37 2.35
N GLU A 117 5.95 -9.25 1.70
CA GLU A 117 6.33 -10.58 2.15
C GLU A 117 7.84 -10.61 2.38
N ARG A 118 8.27 -11.04 3.57
CA ARG A 118 9.70 -11.21 3.87
C ARG A 118 10.18 -12.54 3.32
N ILE A 119 11.31 -12.52 2.61
CA ILE A 119 12.04 -13.71 2.20
C ILE A 119 13.20 -13.87 3.18
N ILE A 120 13.12 -14.90 4.01
CA ILE A 120 14.09 -15.17 5.08
C ILE A 120 15.04 -16.28 4.64
N GLU A 121 16.34 -16.03 4.76
CA GLU A 121 17.38 -17.06 4.69
C GLU A 121 17.59 -17.62 6.10
N GLU A 122 17.28 -18.91 6.27
CA GLU A 122 17.46 -19.58 7.56
C GLU A 122 18.95 -19.80 7.87
N LYS A 123 19.32 -19.66 9.15
CA LYS A 123 20.66 -19.98 9.69
C LYS A 123 21.82 -19.20 9.05
N ALA A 124 21.55 -18.02 8.49
CA ALA A 124 22.57 -17.23 7.82
C ALA A 124 23.74 -16.84 8.75
N PHE A 125 23.48 -16.59 10.04
CA PHE A 125 24.53 -16.36 11.03
C PHE A 125 24.04 -16.74 12.45
N LEU A 126 24.70 -17.71 13.10
CA LEU A 126 24.50 -18.07 14.52
C LEU A 126 23.03 -18.16 15.01
N GLY A 127 22.16 -18.83 14.25
CA GLY A 127 20.75 -19.03 14.64
C GLY A 127 19.85 -17.81 14.43
N LEU A 128 20.36 -16.72 13.86
CA LEU A 128 19.57 -15.57 13.44
C LEU A 128 19.09 -15.75 12.00
N ASN A 129 17.80 -15.51 11.81
CA ASN A 129 17.15 -15.44 10.51
C ASN A 129 17.54 -14.12 9.84
N GLN A 130 18.10 -14.18 8.63
CA GLN A 130 18.44 -12.98 7.86
C GLN A 130 17.36 -12.72 6.82
N ILE A 131 16.89 -11.47 6.73
CA ILE A 131 16.02 -11.06 5.63
C ILE A 131 16.88 -10.91 4.38
N ARG A 132 16.63 -11.77 3.40
CA ARG A 132 17.35 -11.79 2.13
C ARG A 132 16.76 -10.80 1.15
N ALA A 133 15.43 -10.69 1.13
CA ALA A 133 14.70 -9.78 0.26
C ALA A 133 13.29 -9.53 0.79
N ASN A 134 12.66 -8.46 0.30
CA ASN A 134 11.23 -8.25 0.41
C ASN A 134 10.60 -8.42 -0.96
N ARG A 135 9.45 -9.06 -1.00
CA ARG A 135 8.59 -9.15 -2.18
C ARG A 135 7.31 -8.39 -1.89
N VAL A 136 6.78 -7.69 -2.89
CA VAL A 136 5.45 -7.10 -2.80
C VAL A 136 4.46 -7.97 -3.58
N LYS A 137 3.27 -8.16 -3.01
CA LYS A 137 2.14 -8.86 -3.64
C LYS A 137 0.92 -7.95 -3.64
N ILE A 138 0.11 -8.08 -4.67
CA ILE A 138 -1.20 -7.43 -4.82
C ILE A 138 -2.19 -8.54 -5.12
N ILE A 139 -3.22 -8.68 -4.29
CA ILE A 139 -4.29 -9.68 -4.47
C ILE A 139 -5.65 -9.03 -4.26
N GLU A 140 -6.72 -9.63 -4.78
CA GLU A 140 -8.08 -9.13 -4.53
C GLU A 140 -8.38 -9.16 -3.02
N GLU A 141 -9.06 -8.13 -2.51
CA GLU A 141 -9.34 -7.98 -1.08
C GLU A 141 -10.14 -9.16 -0.50
N LYS A 142 -10.98 -9.79 -1.33
CA LYS A 142 -11.76 -10.98 -0.94
C LYS A 142 -10.90 -12.23 -0.71
N ASP A 143 -9.72 -12.30 -1.34
CA ASP A 143 -8.80 -13.43 -1.26
C ASP A 143 -7.70 -13.19 -0.21
N PHE A 144 -7.70 -12.01 0.42
CA PHE A 144 -6.72 -11.63 1.43
C PHE A 144 -7.11 -12.19 2.81
N SER A 145 -6.15 -12.88 3.43
CA SER A 145 -6.13 -13.15 4.87
C SER A 145 -4.79 -12.68 5.42
N PRO A 146 -4.73 -12.07 6.63
CA PRO A 146 -3.46 -11.74 7.28
C PRO A 146 -2.48 -12.91 7.37
N ASP A 147 -2.98 -14.16 7.45
CA ASP A 147 -2.16 -15.36 7.51
C ASP A 147 -1.35 -15.63 6.23
N ILE A 148 -1.74 -15.01 5.10
CA ILE A 148 -0.99 -15.10 3.85
C ILE A 148 0.35 -14.37 3.92
N ILE A 149 0.49 -13.43 4.86
CA ILE A 149 1.73 -12.70 5.16
C ILE A 149 2.58 -13.59 6.06
N SER A 150 2.99 -14.73 5.51
CA SER A 150 3.94 -15.63 6.15
C SER A 150 5.33 -15.39 5.58
N ASP A 151 6.34 -15.52 6.42
CA ASP A 151 7.72 -15.40 5.97
C ASP A 151 8.02 -16.57 5.02
N THR A 152 8.40 -16.26 3.78
CA THR A 152 8.86 -17.28 2.83
C THR A 152 10.28 -17.68 3.22
N ARG A 153 10.48 -18.95 3.56
CA ARG A 153 11.78 -19.50 3.94
C ARG A 153 12.55 -19.95 2.72
N TYR A 154 13.79 -19.53 2.61
CA TYR A 154 14.75 -20.01 1.62
C TYR A 154 15.75 -20.94 2.32
N GLU A 155 15.73 -22.22 1.94
CA GLU A 155 16.78 -23.18 2.31
C GLU A 155 17.89 -23.09 1.27
N LYS A 156 19.11 -22.84 1.72
CA LYS A 156 20.30 -22.85 0.85
C LYS A 156 20.73 -24.31 0.67
N GLU A 157 20.63 -24.82 -0.56
CA GLU A 157 21.20 -26.12 -0.96
C GLU A 157 22.72 -26.15 -0.81
#